data_AF-A0A8C0LRV5-F1
#
_entry.id   AF-A0A8C0LRV5-F1
#
_cell.length_a   1.000
_cell.length_b   1.000
_cell.length_c   1.000
_cell.angle_alpha   90.00
_cell.angle_beta   90.00
_cell.angle_gamma   90.00
#
_symmetry.space_group_name_H-M   'P 1'
#
loop_
_entity.id
_entity.type
_entity.pdbx_description
1 polymer ?
#
loop_
_entity_poly.entity_id
_entity_poly.type
_entity_poly.pdbx_seq_one_letter_code
_entity_poly.pdbx_strand_id
1 'polypeptide(L)'
;MNPQCARCGKVVYPTEKVNCLDKYWHKGCFHCEVCKMALNMNNYKGYEKKPYCNAHYPKQSFTTVADTPENLRLKQQSELQSQVTFACGANTLSVYLTPATSFVFILSLYSYFFHMSH
;
A
#
# COMPACT_ATOMS: atom_id res chain seq x y z
N MET A 1 26.05 24.48 -28.43
CA MET A 1 26.74 23.82 -27.29
C MET A 1 26.58 22.32 -27.39
N ASN A 2 27.66 21.57 -27.21
CA ASN A 2 27.59 20.11 -27.14
C ASN A 2 26.97 19.68 -25.80
N PRO A 3 26.04 18.72 -25.76
CA PRO A 3 25.44 18.27 -24.52
C PRO A 3 26.49 17.60 -23.63
N GLN A 4 26.50 17.96 -22.35
CA GLN A 4 27.43 17.40 -21.36
C GLN A 4 26.72 16.41 -20.45
N CYS A 5 27.45 15.36 -20.04
CA CYS A 5 26.95 14.37 -19.14
C CYS A 5 26.86 14.93 -17.72
N ALA A 6 25.70 14.78 -17.08
CA ALA A 6 25.49 15.21 -15.70
C ALA A 6 26.34 14.46 -14.66
N ARG A 7 26.88 13.27 -15.00
CA ARG A 7 27.72 12.46 -14.10
C ARG A 7 29.20 12.72 -14.27
N CYS A 8 29.70 12.64 -15.49
CA CYS A 8 31.13 12.70 -15.77
C CYS A 8 31.59 14.06 -16.34
N GLY A 9 30.67 14.97 -16.67
CA GLY A 9 30.98 16.29 -17.24
C GLY A 9 31.49 16.27 -18.68
N LYS A 10 31.70 15.08 -19.27
CA LYS A 10 32.20 14.93 -20.65
C LYS A 10 31.08 15.13 -21.67
N VAL A 11 31.46 15.47 -22.90
CA VAL A 11 30.53 15.61 -24.03
C VAL A 11 29.85 14.26 -24.32
N VAL A 12 28.54 14.29 -24.52
CA VAL A 12 27.71 13.14 -24.87
C VAL A 12 27.48 13.14 -26.37
N TYR A 13 27.96 12.11 -27.05
CA TYR A 13 27.70 11.93 -28.48
C TYR A 13 26.28 11.40 -28.70
N PRO A 14 25.63 11.71 -29.85
CA PRO A 14 24.27 11.27 -30.16
C PRO A 14 24.05 9.75 -30.00
N THR A 15 25.05 8.93 -30.32
CA THR A 15 25.01 7.46 -30.21
C THR A 15 24.77 6.95 -28.79
N GLU A 16 25.32 7.62 -27.79
CA GLU A 16 25.21 7.23 -26.37
C GLU A 16 24.29 8.16 -25.57
N LYS A 17 23.62 9.08 -26.26
CA LYS A 17 22.81 10.12 -25.62
C LYS A 17 21.56 9.54 -24.99
N VAL A 18 21.45 9.74 -23.68
CA VAL A 18 20.24 9.46 -22.90
C VAL A 18 19.72 10.77 -22.33
N ASN A 19 18.45 11.07 -22.61
CA ASN A 19 17.71 12.19 -22.00
C ASN A 19 16.97 11.65 -20.77
N CYS A 20 17.30 12.15 -19.59
CA CYS A 20 16.58 11.87 -18.34
C CYS A 20 16.76 13.03 -17.36
N LEU A 21 15.73 13.34 -16.56
CA LEU A 21 15.78 14.38 -15.52
C LEU A 21 16.19 15.75 -16.04
N ASP A 22 15.72 16.11 -17.24
CA ASP A 22 16.07 17.36 -17.94
C ASP A 22 17.59 17.54 -18.16
N LYS A 23 18.33 16.43 -18.18
CA LYS A 23 19.78 16.38 -18.34
C LYS A 23 20.18 15.30 -19.34
N TYR A 24 21.42 15.40 -19.83
CA TYR A 24 22.01 14.43 -20.73
C TYR A 24 22.96 13.49 -19.99
N TRP A 25 22.94 12.23 -20.38
CA TRP A 25 23.74 11.16 -19.78
C TRP A 25 24.30 10.26 -20.88
N HIS A 26 25.45 9.64 -20.63
CA HIS A 26 25.91 8.51 -21.44
C HIS A 26 25.17 7.23 -21.01
N LYS A 27 24.94 6.29 -21.95
CA LYS A 27 24.41 4.95 -21.64
C LYS A 27 25.17 4.27 -20.49
N GLY A 28 26.51 4.33 -20.48
CA GLY A 28 27.32 3.74 -19.40
C GLY A 28 27.32 4.55 -18.09
N CYS A 29 27.06 5.85 -18.14
CA CYS A 29 27.00 6.69 -16.94
C CYS A 29 25.63 6.66 -16.25
N PHE A 30 24.62 6.08 -16.88
CA PHE A 30 23.27 6.01 -16.34
C PHE A 30 23.12 4.75 -15.46
N HIS A 31 23.56 4.85 -14.21
CA HIS A 31 23.51 3.76 -13.24
C HIS A 31 22.99 4.25 -11.88
N CYS A 32 22.44 3.34 -11.09
CA CYS A 32 21.91 3.64 -9.77
C CYS A 32 23.00 4.18 -8.83
N GLU A 33 22.70 5.20 -8.05
CA GLU A 33 23.67 5.76 -7.10
C GLU A 33 24.12 4.77 -6.02
N VAL A 34 23.20 3.89 -5.59
CA VAL A 34 23.40 2.94 -4.49
C VAL A 34 24.09 1.67 -4.97
N CYS A 35 23.50 0.94 -5.93
CA CYS A 35 24.04 -0.35 -6.38
C CYS A 35 24.95 -0.28 -7.59
N LYS A 36 25.15 0.90 -8.20
CA LYS A 36 25.93 1.10 -9.44
C LYS A 36 25.48 0.23 -10.62
N MET A 37 24.31 -0.40 -10.54
CA MET A 37 23.72 -1.17 -11.63
C MET A 37 23.29 -0.23 -12.76
N ALA A 38 23.63 -0.58 -14.00
CA ALA A 38 23.19 0.15 -15.19
C ALA A 38 21.66 0.16 -15.25
N LEU A 39 21.10 1.36 -15.43
CA LEU A 39 19.67 1.58 -15.57
C LEU A 39 19.35 1.85 -17.03
N ASN A 40 18.12 1.55 -17.41
CA ASN A 40 17.55 1.80 -18.73
C ASN A 40 16.38 2.76 -18.58
N MET A 41 15.96 3.37 -19.70
CA MET A 41 14.80 4.29 -19.71
C MET A 41 13.52 3.65 -19.13
N ASN A 42 13.41 2.33 -19.19
CA ASN A 42 12.24 1.57 -18.73
C ASN A 42 12.25 1.22 -17.23
N ASN A 43 13.41 1.18 -16.57
CA ASN A 43 13.55 0.67 -15.20
C ASN A 43 14.06 1.69 -14.18
N TYR A 44 14.36 2.91 -14.64
CA TYR A 44 14.89 3.97 -13.81
C TYR A 44 13.76 4.70 -13.06
N LYS A 45 14.07 5.17 -11.85
CA LYS A 45 13.26 6.10 -11.07
C LYS A 45 14.09 7.33 -10.71
N GLY A 46 13.54 8.51 -10.95
CA GLY A 46 14.20 9.78 -10.65
C GLY A 46 13.83 10.29 -9.26
N TYR A 47 14.82 10.52 -8.42
CA TYR A 47 14.63 11.19 -7.13
C TYR A 47 15.71 12.25 -6.94
N GLU A 48 15.34 13.49 -6.60
CA GLU A 48 16.27 14.61 -6.40
C GLU A 48 17.29 14.81 -7.54
N LYS A 49 16.85 14.68 -8.80
CA LYS A 49 17.73 14.79 -10.00
C LYS A 49 18.86 13.73 -10.05
N LYS A 50 18.69 12.60 -9.36
CA LYS A 50 19.58 11.44 -9.41
C LYS A 50 18.82 10.17 -9.86
N PRO A 51 19.46 9.28 -10.63
CA PRO A 51 18.85 8.03 -11.05
C PRO A 51 18.96 6.93 -9.97
N TYR A 52 17.83 6.31 -9.64
CA TYR A 52 17.72 5.18 -8.71
C TYR A 52 17.08 3.98 -9.41
N CYS A 53 17.38 2.77 -8.94
CA CYS A 53 16.67 1.57 -9.36
C CYS A 53 15.35 1.43 -8.59
N ASN A 54 14.43 0.58 -9.08
CA ASN A 54 13.16 0.32 -8.39
C ASN A 54 13.32 -0.15 -6.93
N ALA A 55 14.41 -0.87 -6.61
CA ALA A 55 14.67 -1.37 -5.26
C ALA A 55 15.20 -0.30 -4.29
N HIS A 56 15.99 0.65 -4.79
CA HIS A 56 16.59 1.73 -3.99
C HIS A 56 15.85 3.07 -4.13
N TYR A 57 14.65 3.06 -4.74
CA TYR A 57 13.83 4.25 -4.82
C TYR A 57 13.21 4.52 -3.44
N PRO A 58 13.47 5.68 -2.83
CA PRO A 58 12.88 6.03 -1.53
C PRO A 58 11.36 6.13 -1.68
N LYS A 59 10.67 5.06 -1.29
CA LYS A 59 9.22 5.00 -1.31
C LYS A 59 8.75 5.79 -0.08
N GLN A 60 8.16 6.95 -0.30
CA GLN A 60 7.46 7.65 0.76
C GLN A 60 6.27 6.79 1.17
N SER A 61 6.43 5.97 2.20
CA SER A 61 5.30 5.32 2.86
C SER A 61 4.54 6.42 3.58
N PHE A 62 3.53 6.97 2.91
CA PHE A 62 2.49 7.72 3.59
C PHE A 62 1.69 6.71 4.41
N THR A 63 2.22 6.32 5.57
CA THR A 63 1.41 5.74 6.62
C THR A 63 0.59 6.88 7.20
N THR A 64 -0.49 7.27 6.54
CA THR A 64 -1.58 7.95 7.24
C THR A 64 -2.34 6.93 8.05
N VAL A 65 -1.76 6.61 9.19
CA VAL A 65 -2.44 6.95 10.43
C VAL A 65 -1.39 7.71 11.23
N ALA A 66 -1.22 9.01 10.91
CA ALA A 66 -0.60 9.88 11.88
C ALA A 66 -1.46 9.78 13.14
N ASP A 67 -0.85 9.55 14.30
CA ASP A 67 -1.49 9.52 15.60
C ASP A 67 -2.08 10.91 15.93
N THR A 68 -3.12 11.32 15.20
CA THR A 68 -3.97 12.43 15.62
C THR A 68 -4.87 11.91 16.73
N PRO A 69 -5.12 12.71 17.79
CA PRO A 69 -6.01 12.33 18.90
C PRO A 69 -7.44 11.99 18.44
N GLU A 70 -7.80 12.38 17.22
CA GLU A 70 -9.06 12.07 16.56
C GLU A 70 -9.13 10.62 16.06
N ASN A 71 -8.02 10.04 15.57
CA ASN A 71 -7.97 8.63 15.14
C ASN A 71 -8.20 7.66 16.33
N LEU A 72 -7.76 8.04 17.53
CA LEU A 72 -8.01 7.26 18.74
C LEU A 72 -9.49 7.31 19.18
N ARG A 73 -10.15 8.47 19.01
CA ARG A 73 -11.60 8.63 19.29
C ARG A 73 -12.46 7.84 18.30
N LEU A 74 -12.09 7.80 17.02
CA LEU A 74 -12.79 7.01 16.00
C LEU A 74 -12.74 5.51 16.30
N LYS A 75 -11.61 5.00 16.81
CA LYS A 75 -11.49 3.60 17.27
C LYS A 75 -12.45 3.32 18.43
N GLN A 76 -12.43 4.14 19.49
CA GLN A 76 -13.34 3.98 20.63
C GLN A 76 -14.83 4.09 20.24
N GLN A 77 -15.15 4.96 19.28
CA GLN A 77 -16.51 5.12 18.78
C GLN A 77 -16.98 3.89 17.99
N SER A 78 -16.10 3.25 17.20
CA SER A 78 -16.44 2.00 16.49
C SER A 78 -16.67 0.82 17.46
N GLU A 79 -15.94 0.77 18.57
CA GLU A 79 -16.11 -0.23 19.63
C GLU A 79 -17.47 -0.05 20.33
N LEU A 80 -17.84 1.20 20.68
CA LEU A 80 -19.13 1.51 21.30
C LEU A 80 -20.33 1.40 20.35
N GLN A 81 -20.16 1.64 19.04
CA GLN A 81 -21.22 1.48 18.03
C GLN A 81 -21.58 0.01 17.74
N SER A 82 -20.73 -0.95 18.14
CA SER A 82 -21.08 -2.37 18.12
C SER A 82 -22.02 -2.77 19.28
N GLN A 83 -22.27 -1.86 20.23
CA GLN A 83 -23.15 -2.05 21.37
C GLN A 83 -24.43 -1.19 21.24
N VAL A 84 -25.04 -1.19 20.05
CA VAL A 84 -26.42 -0.70 19.92
C VAL A 84 -27.35 -1.81 20.40
N THR A 85 -27.67 -1.75 21.69
CA THR A 85 -28.72 -2.58 22.31
C THR A 85 -30.08 -2.12 21.76
N PHE A 86 -30.66 -2.87 20.82
CA PHE A 86 -32.08 -2.69 20.48
C PHE A 86 -32.91 -3.33 21.58
N ALA A 87 -33.49 -2.49 22.44
CA ALA A 87 -34.50 -2.92 23.39
C ALA A 87 -35.82 -3.14 22.65
N CYS A 88 -36.10 -4.39 22.33
CA CYS A 88 -37.42 -4.88 21.95
C CYS A 88 -37.69 -6.10 22.84
N GLY A 89 -38.83 -6.10 23.54
CA GLY A 89 -39.11 -6.95 24.70
C GLY A 89 -38.88 -8.45 24.47
N ALA A 90 -38.35 -9.08 25.52
CA ALA A 90 -38.18 -10.51 25.74
C ALA A 90 -37.31 -11.26 24.72
N ASN A 91 -36.10 -11.64 25.17
CA ASN A 91 -35.07 -12.47 24.55
C ASN A 91 -34.01 -11.70 23.74
N THR A 92 -32.94 -11.33 24.43
CA THR A 92 -31.71 -10.76 23.84
C THR A 92 -30.92 -11.83 23.08
N LEU A 93 -31.01 -11.83 21.75
CA LEU A 93 -30.06 -12.51 20.86
C LEU A 93 -29.04 -11.48 20.36
N SER A 94 -27.81 -11.55 20.85
CA SER A 94 -26.70 -10.71 20.39
C SER A 94 -26.17 -11.24 19.05
N VAL A 95 -26.52 -10.57 17.95
CA VAL A 95 -25.94 -10.83 16.63
C VAL A 95 -24.62 -10.07 16.52
N TYR A 96 -23.50 -10.76 16.70
CA TYR A 96 -22.18 -10.20 16.42
C TYR A 96 -21.89 -10.32 14.92
N LEU A 97 -22.01 -9.21 14.19
CA LEU A 97 -21.62 -9.13 12.77
C LEU A 97 -20.11 -8.88 12.66
N THR A 98 -19.33 -9.94 12.43
CA THR A 98 -17.90 -9.83 12.06
C THR A 98 -17.74 -9.84 10.53
N PRO A 99 -17.00 -8.92 9.91
CA PRO A 99 -16.87 -8.83 8.45
C PRO A 99 -15.88 -9.85 7.84
N ALA A 100 -15.40 -10.82 8.61
CA ALA A 100 -14.36 -11.75 8.17
C ALA A 100 -14.65 -13.17 8.64
N THR A 101 -15.47 -13.91 7.88
CA THR A 101 -15.40 -15.37 7.70
C THR A 101 -16.54 -15.78 6.75
N SER A 102 -16.21 -16.01 5.48
CA SER A 102 -16.97 -16.97 4.68
C SER A 102 -16.84 -18.33 5.38
N PHE A 103 -17.93 -18.83 5.96
CA PHE A 103 -18.27 -20.24 6.22
C PHE A 103 -19.32 -20.28 7.35
N VAL A 104 -20.58 -20.05 6.99
CA VAL A 104 -21.70 -20.35 7.88
C VAL A 104 -21.97 -21.85 7.74
N PHE A 105 -21.44 -22.65 8.66
CA PHE A 105 -21.90 -24.02 8.86
C PHE A 105 -23.27 -23.96 9.55
N ILE A 106 -24.33 -24.24 8.80
CA ILE A 106 -25.66 -24.51 9.32
C ILE A 106 -25.60 -25.84 10.07
N LEU A 107 -25.50 -25.83 11.41
CA LEU A 107 -25.75 -27.02 12.22
C LEU A 107 -26.38 -26.63 13.56
N SER A 108 -27.68 -26.37 13.56
CA SER A 108 -28.55 -26.50 14.75
C SER A 108 -30.01 -26.62 14.33
N LEU A 109 -30.31 -27.65 13.54
CA LEU A 109 -31.66 -28.22 13.44
C LEU A 109 -31.55 -29.75 13.52
N TYR A 110 -30.85 -30.24 14.54
CA TYR A 110 -31.05 -31.59 15.02
C TYR A 110 -31.39 -31.50 16.50
N SER A 111 -32.50 -32.15 16.85
CA SER A 111 -32.86 -32.54 18.22
C SER A 111 -33.59 -31.50 19.08
N TYR A 112 -34.76 -30.99 18.69
CA TYR A 112 -35.78 -30.59 19.69
C TYR A 112 -37.23 -30.46 19.21
N PHE A 113 -37.74 -31.30 18.29
CA PHE A 113 -39.19 -31.36 18.01
C PHE A 113 -39.66 -32.74 17.52
N PHE A 114 -39.38 -33.78 18.31
CA PHE A 114 -40.06 -35.08 18.16
C PHE A 114 -40.43 -35.64 19.54
N HIS A 115 -41.35 -34.97 20.25
CA HIS A 115 -42.05 -35.60 21.38
C HIS A 115 -43.36 -34.87 21.75
N MET A 116 -44.36 -34.89 20.86
CA MET A 116 -45.75 -34.57 21.21
C MET A 116 -46.71 -35.24 20.21
N SER A 117 -46.76 -36.58 20.24
CA SER A 117 -47.86 -37.37 19.69
C SER A 117 -47.92 -38.72 20.40
N HIS A 118 -48.50 -38.71 21.60
CA HIS A 118 -49.41 -39.76 22.08
C HIS A 118 -50.24 -39.21 23.23
#